data_AF-A0A329XLF3-F1
#
_entry.id   AF-A0A329XLF3-F1
#
_cell.length_a   1.000
_cell.length_b   1.000
_cell.length_c   1.000
_cell.angle_alpha   90.00
_cell.angle_beta   90.00
_cell.angle_gamma   90.00
#
_symmetry.space_group_name_H-M   'P 1'
#
loop_
_entity.id
_entity.type
_entity.pdbx_description
1 polymer ?
#
loop_
_entity_poly.entity_id
_entity_poly.type
_entity_poly.pdbx_seq_one_letter_code
_entity_poly.pdbx_strand_id
1 'polypeptide(L)' 'MRSAARRARRIRAGLARARGLWRDFTGESAYDRYVERHRREHPDHAPMSARQWWRARADFDESNVSAGCC' A
#
# COMPACT_ATOMS: atom_id res chain seq x y z
N MET A 1 30.86 12.16 21.24
CA MET A 1 29.41 12.46 21.11
C MET A 1 28.88 12.55 19.67
N ARG A 2 29.63 13.06 18.67
CA ARG A 2 29.16 13.19 17.26
C ARG A 2 28.85 11.87 16.52
N SER A 3 29.42 10.74 16.95
CA SER A 3 29.20 9.42 16.33
C SER A 3 27.88 8.74 16.73
N ALA A 4 27.36 9.01 17.93
CA ALA A 4 26.07 8.46 18.37
C ALA A 4 24.90 9.08 17.59
N ALA A 5 24.94 10.41 17.38
CA ALA A 5 23.94 11.12 16.58
C ALA A 5 23.90 10.65 15.12
N ARG A 6 25.06 10.34 14.52
CA ARG A 6 25.14 9.78 13.16
C ARG A 6 24.58 8.36 13.08
N ARG A 7 24.85 7.51 14.08
CA ARG A 7 24.27 6.16 14.17
C ARG A 7 22.75 6.22 14.32
N ALA A 8 22.24 7.09 15.20
CA ALA A 8 20.81 7.29 15.39
C ALA A 8 20.11 7.74 14.10
N ARG A 9 20.69 8.66 13.34
CA ARG A 9 20.14 9.08 12.03
C ARG A 9 20.12 7.95 11.01
N ARG A 10 21.15 7.10 10.96
CA ARG A 10 21.18 5.93 10.06
C ARG A 10 20.13 4.88 10.44
N ILE A 11 19.95 4.63 11.73
CA ILE A 11 18.91 3.72 12.22
C ILE A 11 17.51 4.24 11.87
N ARG A 12 17.23 5.53 12.10
CA ARG A 12 15.93 6.13 11.72
C ARG A 12 15.70 6.08 10.21
N ALA A 13 16.72 6.34 9.40
CA ALA A 13 16.63 6.25 7.95
C ALA A 13 16.35 4.81 7.48
N GLY A 14 17.00 3.82 8.11
CA GLY A 14 16.75 2.40 7.85
C GLY A 14 15.33 1.98 8.23
N LEU A 15 14.84 2.40 9.40
CA LEU A 15 13.48 2.14 9.86
C LEU A 15 12.42 2.79 8.96
N ALA A 16 12.65 4.01 8.47
CA ALA A 16 11.75 4.67 7.53
C ALA A 16 11.67 3.91 6.19
N ARG A 17 12.81 3.42 5.69
CA ARG A 17 12.87 2.58 4.48
C ARG A 17 12.17 1.23 4.69
N ALA A 18 12.43 0.57 5.83
CA ALA A 18 11.79 -0.69 6.18
C ALA A 18 10.28 -0.53 6.36
N ARG A 19 9.82 0.58 6.95
CA ARG A 19 8.39 0.91 7.05
C ARG A 19 7.75 1.16 5.68
N GLY A 20 8.45 1.82 4.76
CA GLY A 20 8.01 1.97 3.37
C GLY A 20 7.84 0.61 2.68
N LEU A 21 8.89 -0.22 2.74
CA LEU A 21 8.84 -1.59 2.20
C LEU A 21 7.74 -2.42 2.86
N TRP A 22 7.56 -2.31 4.17
CA TRP A 22 6.53 -3.03 4.88
C TRP A 22 5.15 -2.57 4.43
N ARG A 23 4.92 -1.27 4.21
CA ARG A 23 3.67 -0.74 3.62
C ARG A 23 3.42 -1.23 2.20
N ASP A 24 4.48 -1.36 1.41
CA ASP A 24 4.40 -1.93 0.07
C ASP A 24 4.07 -3.42 0.09
N PHE A 25 4.61 -4.13 1.09
CA PHE A 25 4.44 -5.58 1.25
C PHE A 25 3.13 -5.96 1.95
N THR A 26 2.66 -5.19 2.93
CA THR A 26 1.36 -5.40 3.61
C THR A 26 0.17 -4.89 2.81
N GLY A 27 0.42 -4.28 1.64
CA GLY A 27 -0.63 -3.72 0.80
C GLY A 27 -1.16 -2.39 1.29
N GLU A 28 -0.58 -1.74 2.30
CA GLU A 28 -0.95 -0.37 2.68
C GLU A 28 -0.74 0.64 1.53
N SER A 29 0.14 0.36 0.55
CA SER A 29 0.30 1.14 -0.69
C SER A 29 -0.55 0.65 -1.86
N ALA A 30 -1.39 -0.36 -1.67
CA ALA A 30 -2.23 -0.89 -2.73
C ALA A 30 -3.30 0.12 -3.18
N TYR A 31 -3.72 1.02 -2.27
CA TYR A 31 -4.56 2.17 -2.64
C TYR A 31 -3.81 3.17 -3.53
N ASP A 32 -2.57 3.54 -3.19
CA ASP A 32 -1.77 4.48 -3.98
C ASP A 32 -1.54 3.94 -5.40
N ARG A 33 -1.26 2.64 -5.53
CA ARG A 33 -1.14 1.95 -6.81
C ARG A 33 -2.46 1.92 -7.60
N TYR A 34 -3.60 1.74 -6.92
CA TYR A 34 -4.92 1.85 -7.53
C TYR A 34 -5.15 3.27 -8.06
N VAL A 35 -4.83 4.31 -7.29
CA VAL A 35 -5.00 5.70 -7.69
C VAL A 35 -4.09 6.05 -8.87
N GLU A 36 -2.83 5.62 -8.86
CA GLU A 36 -1.89 5.84 -9.97
C GLU A 36 -2.42 5.20 -11.27
N ARG A 37 -2.87 3.95 -11.20
CA ARG A 37 -3.48 3.27 -12.35
C ARG A 37 -4.77 3.95 -12.79
N HIS A 38 -5.65 4.30 -11.86
CA HIS A 38 -6.91 4.97 -12.17
C HIS A 38 -6.69 6.33 -12.82
N ARG A 39 -5.67 7.08 -12.40
CA ARG A 39 -5.29 8.35 -13.05
C ARG A 39 -4.75 8.18 -14.46
N ARG A 40 -4.10 7.05 -14.76
CA ARG A 40 -3.60 6.73 -16.10
C ARG A 40 -4.73 6.26 -17.03
N GLU A 41 -5.64 5.45 -16.51
CA GLU A 41 -6.72 4.82 -17.30
C GLU A 41 -7.96 5.72 -17.41
N HIS A 42 -8.23 6.52 -16.38
CA HIS A 42 -9.40 7.38 -16.26
C HIS A 42 -8.99 8.77 -15.74
N PRO A 43 -8.35 9.60 -16.58
CA PRO A 43 -7.96 10.95 -16.18
C PRO A 43 -9.16 11.85 -15.84
N ASP A 44 -10.33 11.56 -16.41
CA ASP A 44 -11.55 12.37 -16.27
C ASP A 44 -12.41 12.00 -15.05
N HIS A 45 -12.05 10.96 -14.29
CA HIS A 45 -12.82 10.49 -13.15
C HIS A 45 -12.02 10.50 -11.85
N ALA A 46 -12.65 10.93 -10.75
CA ALA A 46 -12.01 10.91 -9.45
C ALA A 46 -11.90 9.46 -8.94
N PRO A 47 -10.73 9.03 -8.42
CA PRO A 47 -10.61 7.69 -7.85
C PRO A 47 -11.51 7.54 -6.63
N MET A 48 -11.94 6.31 -6.36
CA MET A 48 -12.67 5.99 -5.14
C MET A 48 -11.86 6.35 -3.88
N SER A 49 -12.54 6.62 -2.77
CA SER A 49 -11.85 6.86 -1.49
C SER A 49 -11.18 5.57 -0.98
N ALA A 50 -10.10 5.71 -0.20
CA ALA A 50 -9.35 4.57 0.34
C ALA A 50 -10.25 3.56 1.08
N ARG A 51 -11.19 4.05 1.90
CA ARG A 51 -12.12 3.19 2.64
C ARG A 51 -13.04 2.39 1.73
N GLN A 52 -13.58 3.01 0.67
CA GLN A 52 -14.44 2.32 -0.29
C GLN A 52 -13.66 1.29 -1.09
N TRP A 53 -12.42 1.60 -1.46
CA TRP A 53 -11.54 0.67 -2.16
C TRP A 53 -11.22 -0.56 -1.31
N TRP A 54 -10.92 -0.36 -0.01
CA TRP A 54 -10.66 -1.46 0.91
C TRP A 54 -11.89 -2.36 1.14
N ARG A 55 -13.10 -1.76 1.22
CA ARG A 55 -14.34 -2.55 1.28
C ARG A 55 -14.58 -3.36 0.01
N ALA A 56 -14.53 -2.70 -1.15
CA ALA A 56 -14.71 -3.38 -2.43
C ALA A 56 -13.71 -4.52 -2.65
N ARG A 57 -12.48 -4.36 -2.15
CA ARG A 57 -11.46 -5.42 -2.17
C ARG A 57 -11.82 -6.58 -1.25
N ALA A 58 -12.28 -6.31 -0.03
CA ALA A 58 -12.72 -7.37 0.89
C ALA A 58 -13.93 -8.13 0.33
N ASP A 59 -14.92 -7.41 -0.23
CA ASP A 59 -16.10 -8.00 -0.88
C ASP A 59 -15.68 -8.85 -2.10
N PHE A 60 -14.70 -8.37 -2.88
CA PHE A 60 -14.13 -9.13 -3.99
C PHE A 60 -13.41 -10.39 -3.50
N ASP A 61 -12.59 -10.30 -2.45
CA ASP A 61 -11.85 -11.45 -1.92
C ASP A 61 -12.81 -12.50 -1.33
N GLU A 62 -13.93 -12.10 -0.72
CA GLU A 62 -14.99 -12.99 -0.23
C GLU A 62 -15.76 -13.66 -1.39
N SER A 63 -16.17 -12.89 -2.39
CA SER A 63 -16.95 -13.39 -3.53
C SER A 63 -16.12 -14.16 -4.57
N ASN A 64 -14.81 -13.88 -4.63
CA ASN A 64 -13.86 -14.51 -5.54
C ASN A 64 -13.04 -15.61 -4.82
N VAL A 65 -13.56 -16.18 -3.73
CA VAL A 65 -13.10 -17.48 -3.23
C VAL A 65 -13.60 -18.54 -4.21
N SER A 66 -12.83 -18.78 -5.26
CA SER A 66 -12.96 -19.99 -6.08
C SER A 66 -12.60 -21.17 -5.18
N ALA A 67 -13.60 -21.74 -4.49
CA ALA A 67 -13.49 -23.05 -3.87
C ALA A 67 -13.29 -24.08 -5.00
N GLY A 68 -12.05 -24.21 -5.45
CA GLY A 68 -11.69 -25.13 -6.52
C GLY A 68 -12.03 -26.56 -6.08
N CYS A 69 -13.06 -27.14 -6.68
CA CYS A 69 -13.24 -28.59 -6.74
C CYS A 69 -13.10 -29.00 -8.20
N CYS A 70 -11.91 -29.48 -8.54
CA CYS A 70 -11.68 -30.51 -9.54
C CYS A 70 -10.70 -31.51 -8.92
#